data_AF-C2XZD4-F1
#
_entry.id   AF-C2XZD4-F1
#
_cell.length_a   1.000
_cell.length_b   1.000
_cell.length_c   1.000
_cell.angle_alpha   90.00
_cell.angle_beta   90.00
_cell.angle_gamma   90.00
#
_symmetry.space_group_name_H-M   'P 1'
#
loop_
_entity.id
_entity.type
_entity.pdbx_description
1 polymer ?
#
loop_
_entity_poly.entity_id
_entity_poly.type
_entity_poly.pdbx_seq_one_letter_code
_entity_poly.pdbx_strand_id
1 'polypeptide(L)' 'MEWIVVLIVIGIVMSLEMVNTAIEKTVDLATADIHPFAKIAKDVAAGAVLLFAIIAAVIGAIIFLPYMV' A
#
# COMPACT_ATOMS: atom_id res chain seq x y z
N MET A 1 -11.94 1.41 20.62
CA MET A 1 -11.32 2.35 19.65
C MET A 1 -10.44 1.62 18.63
N GLU A 2 -9.80 0.54 19.06
CA GLU A 2 -8.95 -0.40 18.32
C GLU A 2 -9.62 -0.87 17.02
N TRP A 3 -10.89 -1.26 17.05
CA TRP A 3 -11.64 -1.66 15.86
C TRP A 3 -11.73 -0.59 14.78
N ILE A 4 -11.88 0.68 15.17
CA ILE A 4 -11.89 1.81 14.22
C ILE A 4 -10.51 1.94 13.58
N VAL A 5 -9.44 1.82 14.37
CA VAL A 5 -8.05 1.86 13.89
C VAL A 5 -7.80 0.72 12.90
N VAL A 6 -8.23 -0.51 13.24
CA VAL A 6 -8.09 -1.68 12.35
C VAL A 6 -8.83 -1.46 11.03
N LEU A 7 -10.07 -1.00 11.05
CA LEU A 7 -10.85 -0.72 9.84
C LEU A 7 -10.21 0.36 8.98
N ILE A 8 -9.69 1.44 9.59
CA ILE A 8 -8.99 2.51 8.88
C ILE A 8 -7.70 1.98 8.24
N VAL A 9 -6.90 1.21 8.97
CA VAL A 9 -5.65 0.64 8.45
C VAL A 9 -5.91 -0.26 7.25
N ILE A 10 -6.91 -1.16 7.34
CA ILE A 10 -7.32 -2.02 6.22
C ILE A 10 -7.79 -1.16 5.04
N GLY A 11 -8.64 -0.16 5.31
CA GLY A 11 -9.16 0.74 4.28
C GLY A 11 -8.05 1.50 3.54
N ILE A 12 -7.02 1.97 4.24
CA ILE A 12 -5.89 2.67 3.62
C ILE A 12 -5.02 1.70 2.81
N VAL A 13 -4.69 0.51 3.33
CA VAL A 13 -3.92 -0.50 2.57
C VAL A 13 -4.64 -0.82 1.25
N MET A 14 -5.95 -1.09 1.30
CA MET A 14 -6.74 -1.37 0.11
C MET A 14 -6.81 -0.17 -0.84
N SER A 15 -6.94 1.05 -0.32
CA SER A 15 -6.96 2.27 -1.14
C SER A 15 -5.64 2.48 -1.86
N LEU A 16 -4.50 2.27 -1.18
CA LEU A 16 -3.17 2.38 -1.77
C LEU A 16 -2.93 1.33 -2.85
N GLU A 17 -3.41 0.09 -2.65
CA GLU A 17 -3.30 -0.96 -3.68
C GLU A 17 -4.11 -0.62 -4.94
N MET A 18 -5.31 -0.08 -4.78
CA MET A 18 -6.12 0.41 -5.90
C MET A 18 -5.42 1.56 -6.63
N VAL A 19 -4.82 2.50 -5.90
CA VAL A 19 -4.04 3.60 -6.49
C VAL A 19 -2.80 3.08 -7.21
N ASN A 20 -2.07 2.12 -6.63
CA ASN A 20 -0.92 1.48 -7.28
C ASN A 20 -1.33 0.84 -8.62
N THR A 21 -2.40 0.05 -8.61
CA THR A 21 -2.96 -0.56 -9.82
C THR A 21 -3.37 0.50 -10.85
N ALA A 22 -4.02 1.59 -10.42
CA ALA A 22 -4.41 2.67 -11.31
C ALA A 22 -3.19 3.35 -11.97
N ILE A 23 -2.11 3.57 -11.21
CA ILE A 23 -0.85 4.11 -11.72
C ILE A 23 -0.23 3.12 -12.72
N GLU A 24 -0.11 1.85 -12.37
CA GLU A 24 0.42 0.82 -13.27
C GLU A 24 -0.33 0.80 -14.61
N LYS A 25 -1.66 0.77 -14.58
CA LYS A 25 -2.49 0.76 -15.80
C LYS A 25 -2.41 2.05 -16.59
N THR A 26 -2.28 3.20 -15.92
CA THR A 26 -2.09 4.49 -16.60
C THR A 26 -0.73 4.54 -17.30
N VAL A 27 0.33 4.03 -16.66
CA VAL A 27 1.67 3.95 -17.23
C VAL A 27 1.70 2.95 -18.41
N ASP A 28 1.07 1.78 -18.26
CA ASP A 28 0.93 0.78 -19.33
C ASP A 28 0.18 1.33 -20.55
N LEU A 29 -0.84 2.17 -20.31
CA LEU A 29 -1.57 2.83 -21.38
C LEU A 29 -0.73 3.90 -22.10
N ALA A 30 0.12 4.62 -21.36
CA ALA A 30 0.92 5.72 -21.89
C ALA A 30 2.14 5.26 -22.69
N THR A 31 2.69 4.08 -22.41
CA THR A 31 3.84 3.55 -23.15
C THR A 31 3.85 2.02 -23.22
N ALA A 32 4.09 1.50 -24.42
CA ALA A 32 4.24 0.06 -24.67
C ALA A 32 5.68 -0.45 -24.43
N ASP A 33 6.66 0.46 -24.45
CA ASP A 33 8.08 0.14 -24.25
C ASP A 33 8.51 0.44 -22.81
N ILE A 34 9.50 -0.31 -22.30
CA ILE A 34 10.04 -0.09 -20.95
C ILE A 34 10.82 1.24 -20.92
N HIS A 35 10.16 2.30 -20.47
CA HIS A 35 10.81 3.57 -20.17
C HIS A 35 11.40 3.60 -18.76
N PRO A 36 12.62 4.15 -18.57
CA PRO A 36 13.22 4.31 -17.24
C PRO A 36 12.31 5.04 -16.24
N PHE A 37 11.62 6.10 -16.68
CA PHE A 37 10.68 6.86 -15.84
C PHE A 37 9.39 6.09 -15.54
N ALA A 38 8.90 5.27 -16.49
CA ALA A 38 7.75 4.40 -16.27
C ALA A 38 8.03 3.36 -15.19
N LYS A 39 9.25 2.80 -15.20
CA LYS A 39 9.70 1.88 -14.15
C LYS A 39 9.75 2.58 -12.77
N ILE A 40 10.36 3.76 -12.69
CA ILE A 40 10.44 4.52 -11.44
C ILE A 40 9.04 4.83 -10.90
N ALA A 41 8.10 5.24 -11.75
CA ALA A 41 6.73 5.52 -11.33
C ALA A 41 6.04 4.30 -10.71
N LYS A 42 6.17 3.13 -11.33
CA LYS A 42 5.62 1.86 -10.79
C LYS A 42 6.32 1.44 -9.49
N ASP A 43 7.64 1.53 -9.44
CA ASP A 43 8.43 1.17 -8.26
C ASP A 43 8.06 2.06 -7.05
N VAL A 44 7.85 3.36 -7.27
CA VAL A 44 7.43 4.30 -6.22
C VAL A 44 6.00 3.99 -5.74
N ALA A 45 5.08 3.68 -6.66
CA ALA A 45 3.71 3.33 -6.31
C ALA A 45 3.64 2.04 -5.46
N ALA A 46 4.37 0.99 -5.88
CA ALA A 46 4.51 -0.24 -5.10
C ALA A 46 5.21 0.00 -3.75
N GLY A 47 6.22 0.88 -3.73
CA GLY A 47 6.92 1.29 -2.51
C GLY A 47 6.00 1.96 -1.49
N ALA A 48 5.04 2.77 -1.94
CA ALA A 48 4.04 3.40 -1.07
C ALA A 48 3.12 2.37 -0.40
N VAL A 49 2.66 1.36 -1.15
CA VAL A 49 1.85 0.26 -0.61
C VAL A 49 2.66 -0.51 0.44
N LEU A 50 3.90 -0.88 0.11
CA LEU A 50 4.78 -1.65 1.00
C LEU A 50 5.06 -0.91 2.32
N LEU A 51 5.40 0.39 2.23
CA LEU A 51 5.63 1.21 3.40
C LEU A 51 4.42 1.21 4.33
N PHE A 52 3.23 1.39 3.76
CA PHE A 52 2.02 1.41 4.56
C PHE A 52 1.64 0.03 5.10
N ALA A 53 1.91 -1.05 4.37
CA ALA A 53 1.72 -2.41 4.85
C ALA A 53 2.61 -2.74 6.07
N ILE A 54 3.85 -2.23 6.11
CA ILE A 54 4.73 -2.36 7.28
C ILE A 54 4.14 -1.60 8.48
N ILE A 55 3.68 -0.36 8.27
CA ILE A 55 3.02 0.42 9.33
C ILE A 55 1.77 -0.29 9.84
N ALA A 56 0.96 -0.85 8.93
CA ALA A 56 -0.22 -1.63 9.28
C ALA A 56 0.13 -2.84 10.16
N ALA A 57 1.20 -3.57 9.84
CA ALA A 57 1.68 -4.68 10.64
C ALA A 57 2.14 -4.24 12.04
N VAL A 58 2.85 -3.11 12.14
CA VAL A 58 3.27 -2.53 13.43
C VAL A 58 2.06 -2.13 14.27
N ILE A 59 1.06 -1.46 13.69
CA ILE A 59 -0.18 -1.10 14.39
C ILE A 59 -0.91 -2.36 14.86
N GLY A 60 -1.03 -3.37 14.00
CA GLY A 60 -1.60 -4.67 14.37
C GLY A 60 -0.85 -5.32 15.53
N ALA A 61 0.47 -5.32 15.50
CA ALA A 61 1.30 -5.84 16.59
C ALA A 61 1.04 -5.09 17.91
N ILE A 62 1.00 -3.75 17.89
CA ILE A 62 0.70 -2.92 19.08
C ILE A 62 -0.68 -3.25 19.65
N ILE A 63 -1.69 -3.46 18.81
CA ILE A 63 -3.04 -3.78 19.25
C ILE A 63 -3.13 -5.22 19.78
N PHE A 64 -2.61 -6.20 19.05
CA PHE A 64 -2.88 -7.61 19.32
C PHE A 64 -1.86 -8.30 20.24
N LEU A 65 -0.58 -7.90 20.27
CA LEU A 65 0.43 -8.52 21.14
C LEU A 65 0.03 -8.51 22.63
N PRO A 66 -0.50 -7.42 23.21
CA PRO A 66 -0.89 -7.40 24.62
C PRO A 66 -2.01 -8.38 24.99
N TYR A 67 -2.85 -8.79 24.03
CA TYR A 67 -3.92 -9.77 24.27
C TYR A 67 -3.46 -11.22 24.11
N MET A 68 -2.27 -11.44 23.56
CA MET A 68 -1.68 -12.76 23.36
C MET A 68 -0.74 -13.19 24.49
N VAL A 69 -0.34 -12.25 25.35
CA VAL A 69 0.54 -12.47 26.52
C VAL A 69 -0.25 -12.56 27.82
#